data_AF-A0A1F3NY14-F1
#
_entry.id   AF-A0A1F3NY14-F1
#
_cell.length_a   1.000
_cell.length_b   1.000
_cell.length_c   1.000
_cell.angle_alpha   90.00
_cell.angle_beta   90.00
_cell.angle_gamma   90.00
#
_symmetry.space_group_name_H-M   'P 1'
#
loop_
_entity.id
_entity.type
_entity.pdbx_description
1 polymer ?
#
loop_
_entity_poly.entity_id
_entity_poly.type
_entity_poly.pdbx_seq_one_letter_code
_entity_poly.pdbx_strand_id
1 'polypeptide(L)' 'MPEDQNIEYKESWRDEYLKWICGFANVNGGKIVISDYQNLNDISRETATRDLKELIDRQLIKSSGQKGAGAFYTLL' A
#
# COMPACT_ATOMS: atom_id res chain seq x y z
N MET A 1 -18.46 38.46 -0.38
CA MET A 1 -18.97 37.08 -0.28
C MET A 1 -17.75 36.18 -0.33
N PRO A 2 -17.30 35.59 0.80
CA PRO A 2 -16.20 34.62 0.74
C PRO A 2 -16.78 33.30 0.22
N GLU A 3 -16.32 32.91 -0.95
CA GLU A 3 -16.58 31.61 -1.53
C GLU A 3 -15.95 30.57 -0.59
N ASP A 4 -16.78 29.75 0.03
CA ASP A 4 -16.37 28.65 0.90
C ASP A 4 -15.64 27.63 0.03
N GLN A 5 -14.31 27.74 0.00
CA GLN A 5 -13.44 26.75 -0.61
C GLN A 5 -13.50 25.53 0.30
N ASN A 6 -14.48 24.67 0.05
CA ASN A 6 -14.50 23.32 0.60
C ASN A 6 -13.30 22.60 -0.04
N ILE A 7 -12.14 22.74 0.59
CA ILE A 7 -10.94 21.97 0.26
C ILE A 7 -11.30 20.55 0.69
N GLU A 8 -11.97 19.85 -0.23
CA GLU A 8 -12.14 18.41 -0.16
C GLU A 8 -10.74 17.87 0.07
N TYR A 9 -10.50 17.37 1.28
CA TYR A 9 -9.34 16.57 1.63
C TYR A 9 -9.41 15.33 0.74
N LYS A 10 -8.98 15.46 -0.53
CA LYS A 10 -8.55 14.33 -1.32
C LYS A 10 -7.39 13.78 -0.52
N GLU A 11 -7.64 12.72 0.22
CA GLU A 11 -6.59 11.82 0.69
C GLU A 11 -5.61 11.70 -0.48
N SER A 12 -4.41 12.25 -0.33
CA SER A 12 -3.43 12.23 -1.40
C SER A 12 -2.98 10.78 -1.51
N TRP A 13 -3.68 10.03 -2.34
CA TRP A 13 -3.30 8.68 -2.69
C TRP A 13 -1.99 8.81 -3.46
N ARG A 14 -0.90 8.29 -2.88
CA ARG A 14 0.35 8.13 -3.63
C ARG A 14 0.04 7.22 -4.80
N ASP A 15 0.31 7.68 -6.03
CA ASP A 15 0.12 6.90 -7.25
C ASP A 15 0.82 5.53 -7.18
N GLU A 16 1.90 5.45 -6.40
CA GLU A 16 2.64 4.24 -6.06
C GLU A 16 1.76 3.15 -5.41
N TYR A 17 0.85 3.53 -4.50
CA TYR A 17 -0.09 2.59 -3.87
C TYR A 17 -1.05 1.99 -4.89
N LEU A 18 -1.58 2.81 -5.79
CA LEU A 18 -2.56 2.38 -6.78
C LEU A 18 -1.94 1.42 -7.79
N LYS A 19 -0.71 1.74 -8.23
CA LYS A 19 0.09 0.88 -9.11
C LYS A 19 0.34 -0.48 -8.46
N TRP A 20 0.59 -0.50 -7.16
CA TRP A 20 0.78 -1.72 -6.39
C TRP A 20 -0.50 -2.53 -6.24
N ILE A 21 -1.57 -1.91 -5.75
CA ILE A 21 -2.87 -2.59 -5.59
C ILE A 21 -3.29 -3.23 -6.92
N CYS A 22 -3.17 -2.50 -8.03
CA CYS A 22 -3.50 -3.01 -9.36
C CYS A 22 -2.54 -4.13 -9.83
N GLY A 23 -1.23 -3.95 -9.67
CA GLY A 23 -0.23 -4.92 -10.10
C GLY A 23 -0.34 -6.26 -9.38
N PHE A 24 -0.56 -6.23 -8.06
CA PHE A 24 -0.63 -7.44 -7.23
C PHE A 24 -2.03 -8.05 -7.16
N ALA A 25 -3.10 -7.27 -7.37
CA ALA A 25 -4.43 -7.84 -7.61
C ALA A 25 -4.39 -8.81 -8.80
N ASN A 26 -3.62 -8.46 -9.83
CA ASN A 26 -3.57 -9.22 -11.08
C ASN A 26 -2.54 -10.38 -11.06
N VAL A 27 -1.57 -10.36 -10.13
CA VAL A 27 -0.45 -11.31 -10.08
C VAL A 27 -0.39 -11.99 -8.71
N ASN A 28 -0.43 -13.32 -8.68
CA ASN A 28 -0.40 -14.16 -7.46
C ASN A 28 -1.62 -14.09 -6.53
N GLY A 29 -2.79 -13.68 -7.04
CA GLY A 29 -4.04 -13.70 -6.29
C GLY A 29 -4.09 -12.67 -5.16
N GLY A 30 -3.54 -11.48 -5.39
CA GLY A 30 -3.56 -10.39 -4.43
C GLY A 30 -2.47 -10.46 -3.37
N LYS A 31 -1.43 -11.29 -3.54
CA LYS A 31 -0.34 -11.45 -2.56
C LYS A 31 0.76 -10.42 -2.77
N ILE A 32 0.98 -9.60 -1.77
CA ILE A 32 1.95 -8.50 -1.73
C ILE A 32 3.13 -8.91 -0.84
N VAL A 33 4.35 -8.91 -1.37
CA VAL A 33 5.58 -9.17 -0.59
C VAL A 33 6.40 -7.89 -0.49
N ILE A 34 6.88 -7.57 0.72
CA ILE A 34 7.62 -6.32 0.97
C ILE A 34 8.88 -6.20 0.11
N SER A 35 9.56 -7.31 -0.16
CA SER A 35 10.79 -7.35 -0.98
C SER A 35 10.52 -6.88 -2.41
N ASP A 36 9.41 -7.31 -3.00
CA ASP A 36 8.96 -6.84 -4.32
C ASP A 36 8.59 -5.35 -4.27
N TYR A 37 8.02 -4.87 -3.15
CA TYR A 37 7.65 -3.45 -2.97
C TYR A 37 8.85 -2.54 -2.98
N GLN A 38 9.90 -2.98 -2.28
CA GLN A 38 11.18 -2.30 -2.28
C GLN A 38 11.81 -2.26 -3.66
N ASN A 39 11.82 -3.38 -4.39
CA ASN A 39 12.46 -3.47 -5.70
C ASN A 39 11.74 -2.64 -6.76
N LEU A 40 10.40 -2.66 -6.76
CA LEU A 40 9.59 -1.94 -7.74
C LEU A 40 9.59 -0.41 -7.56
N ASN A 41 9.69 0.07 -6.32
CA ASN A 41 9.70 1.50 -6.02
C ASN A 41 11.11 2.04 -5.76
N ASP A 42 12.14 1.18 -5.77
CA ASP A 42 13.52 1.50 -5.41
C ASP A 42 13.61 2.20 -4.04
N ILE A 43 12.95 1.63 -3.04
CA ILE A 43 12.88 2.21 -1.68
C ILE A 43 13.46 1.29 -0.60
N SER A 44 13.88 1.94 0.48
CA SER A 44 14.31 1.26 1.70
C SER A 44 13.18 0.46 2.36
N ARG A 45 13.56 -0.58 3.10
CA ARG A 45 12.62 -1.43 3.86
C ARG A 45 11.78 -0.63 4.84
N GLU A 46 12.36 0.40 5.44
CA GLU A 46 11.68 1.28 6.39
C GLU A 46 10.51 2.01 5.74
N THR A 47 10.75 2.62 4.58
CA THR A 47 9.72 3.28 3.76
C THR A 47 8.64 2.27 3.37
N ALA A 48 9.03 1.12 2.79
CA ALA A 48 8.10 0.05 2.42
C ALA A 48 7.22 -0.42 3.60
N THR A 49 7.82 -0.54 4.79
CA THR A 49 7.09 -0.96 6.00
C THR A 49 6.08 0.09 6.43
N ARG A 50 6.42 1.38 6.32
CA ARG A 50 5.52 2.49 6.65
C ARG A 50 4.34 2.54 5.69
N ASP A 51 4.62 2.46 4.40
CA ASP A 51 3.65 2.40 3.31
C ASP A 51 2.67 1.22 3.47
N LEU A 52 3.19 0.01 3.68
CA LEU A 52 2.36 -1.17 3.91
C LEU A 52 1.52 -1.06 5.18
N LYS A 53 2.05 -0.43 6.24
CA LYS A 53 1.29 -0.17 7.47
C LYS A 53 0.12 0.79 7.22
N GLU A 54 0.31 1.82 6.39
CA GLU A 54 -0.76 2.73 5.99
C GLU A 54 -1.83 2.00 5.16
N LEU A 55 -1.44 1.11 4.25
CA LEU A 55 -2.37 0.28 3.48
C LEU A 55 -3.19 -0.67 4.37
N ILE A 56 -2.60 -1.18 5.47
CA ILE A 56 -3.32 -1.99 6.47
C ILE A 56 -4.31 -1.12 7.24
N ASP A 57 -3.90 0.06 7.67
CA ASP A 57 -4.74 1.02 8.43
C ASP A 57 -5.97 1.43 7.61
N ARG A 58 -5.78 1.66 6.31
CA ARG A 58 -6.85 1.93 5.34
C ARG A 58 -7.69 0.70 4.98
N GLN A 59 -7.46 -0.45 5.60
CA GLN A 59 -8.15 -1.71 5.33
C GLN A 59 -8.11 -2.15 3.85
N LEU A 60 -7.04 -1.84 3.14
CA LEU A 60 -6.84 -2.26 1.73
C LEU A 60 -6.14 -3.61 1.65
N ILE A 61 -5.27 -3.90 2.61
CA ILE A 61 -4.51 -5.15 2.69
C ILE A 61 -4.57 -5.74 4.10
N LYS A 62 -4.51 -7.07 4.19
CA LYS A 62 -4.34 -7.81 5.44
C LYS A 62 -2.97 -8.47 5.48
N SER A 63 -2.31 -8.43 6.63
CA SER A 63 -1.11 -9.26 6.84
C SER A 63 -1.52 -10.73 6.97
N SER A 64 -0.78 -11.65 6.36
CA SER A 64 -1.09 -13.10 6.43
C SER A 64 -0.78 -13.74 7.79
N GLY A 65 -0.56 -12.96 8.84
CA GLY A 65 -0.21 -13.46 10.19
C GLY A 65 1.21 -14.03 10.33
N GLN A 66 1.91 -14.34 9.23
CA GLN A 66 3.32 -14.71 9.24
C GLN A 66 4.21 -13.48 9.53
N LYS A 67 4.87 -13.46 10.69
CA LYS A 67 5.94 -12.51 11.02
C LYS A 67 7.30 -13.17 10.72
N GLY A 68 8.08 -12.61 9.79
CA GLY A 68 9.45 -13.09 9.48
C GLY A 68 9.79 -13.08 7.99
N ALA A 69 10.79 -13.88 7.58
CA ALA A 69 11.34 -14.00 6.21
C ALA A 69 10.38 -14.64 5.16
N GLY A 70 9.08 -14.47 5.36
CA GLY A 70 8.01 -14.91 4.48
C GLY A 70 6.70 -14.20 4.79
N ALA A 71 6.76 -13.02 5.40
CA ALA A 71 5.60 -12.17 5.61
C ALA A 71 5.09 -11.69 4.24
N PHE A 72 3.84 -12.02 3.96
CA PHE A 72 3.12 -11.48 2.81
C PHE A 72 1.82 -10.85 3.27
N TYR A 73 1.37 -9.88 2.50
CA TYR A 73 0.10 -9.21 2.66
C TYR A 73 -0.83 -9.72 1.57
N THR A 74 -2.12 -9.66 1.81
CA THR A 74 -3.13 -10.08 0.84
C THR A 74 -4.14 -8.95 0.69
N LEU A 75 -4.53 -8.64 -0.53
CA LEU A 75 -5.64 -7.71 -0.77
C LEU A 75 -6.92 -8.26 -0.13
N LEU A 76 -7.70 -7.36 0.46
CA LEU A 76 -9.00 -7.68 1.06
C LEU A 76 -10.08 -7.89 0.01
#